data_AF-A0ABD0RRT3-F1
#
_entry.id   AF-A0ABD0RRT3-F1
#
_cell.length_a   1.000
_cell.length_b   1.000
_cell.length_c   1.000
_cell.angle_alpha   90.00
_cell.angle_beta   90.00
_cell.angle_gamma   90.00
#
_symmetry.space_group_name_H-M   'P 1'
#
loop_
_entity.id
_entity.type
_entity.pdbx_description
1 polymer ?
#
loop_
_entity_poly.entity_id
_entity_poly.type
_entity_poly.pdbx_seq_one_letter_code
_entity_poly.pdbx_strand_id
1 'polypeptide(L)' 'VGDFFGYSCVPGVKDPEHDPKGNNPRNLCEACIGDENDRHICANNPRERHFGEAGAL' A
#
# COMPACT_ATOMS: atom_id res chain seq x y z
N VAL A 1 16.26 -7.30 -6.01
CA VAL A 1 15.72 -5.95 -5.69
C VAL A 1 14.49 -6.00 -4.79
N GLY A 2 13.68 -7.08 -4.77
CA GLY A 2 12.58 -7.23 -3.79
C GLY A 2 13.01 -7.33 -2.32
N ASP A 3 14.23 -7.80 -2.04
CA ASP A 3 14.75 -7.98 -0.66
C ASP A 3 15.41 -6.73 -0.04
N PHE A 4 15.35 -5.57 -0.68
CA PHE A 4 16.00 -4.36 -0.16
C PHE A 4 15.08 -3.47 0.68
N PHE A 5 13.77 -3.74 0.65
CA PHE A 5 12.77 -3.05 1.47
C PHE A 5 12.05 -4.12 2.31
N GLY A 6 12.42 -4.23 3.59
CA GLY A 6 11.83 -5.21 4.50
C GLY A 6 10.30 -5.11 4.52
N TYR A 7 9.76 -3.89 4.49
CA TYR A 7 8.33 -3.57 4.44
C TYR A 7 8.15 -2.18 3.82
N SER A 8 7.19 -2.01 2.89
CA SER A 8 6.85 -0.72 2.27
C SER A 8 5.33 -0.49 2.30
N CYS A 9 4.91 0.77 2.16
CA CYS A 9 3.52 1.13 1.92
C CYS A 9 3.38 1.89 0.60
N VAL A 10 2.76 1.23 -0.38
CA VAL A 10 2.45 1.79 -1.69
C VAL A 10 0.94 1.66 -1.91
N PRO A 11 0.16 2.66 -1.49
CA PRO A 11 -1.30 2.63 -1.62
C PRO A 11 -1.73 2.43 -3.08
N GLY A 12 -2.68 1.54 -3.31
CA GLY A 12 -3.21 1.23 -4.64
C GLY A 12 -2.40 0.22 -5.46
N VAL A 13 -1.26 -0.25 -4.95
CA VAL A 13 -0.37 -1.17 -5.70
C VAL A 13 -1.00 -2.54 -5.95
N LYS A 14 -2.05 -2.92 -5.23
CA LYS A 14 -2.78 -4.19 -5.46
C LYS A 14 -4.12 -4.00 -6.15
N ASP A 15 -4.48 -2.78 -6.52
CA ASP A 15 -5.73 -2.52 -7.21
C ASP A 15 -5.70 -3.19 -8.58
N PRO A 16 -6.82 -3.75 -9.08
CA PRO A 16 -6.86 -4.41 -10.39
C PRO A 16 -6.39 -3.53 -11.56
N GLU A 17 -6.45 -2.21 -11.38
CA GLU A 17 -5.98 -1.22 -12.35
C GLU A 17 -4.44 -1.14 -12.40
N HIS A 18 -3.76 -1.35 -11.26
CA HIS A 18 -2.31 -1.26 -11.09
C HIS A 18 -1.60 -2.62 -10.98
N ASP A 19 -2.33 -3.67 -10.57
CA ASP A 19 -1.91 -5.05 -10.55
C ASP A 19 -2.92 -5.97 -11.26
N PRO A 20 -3.15 -5.77 -12.58
CA PRO A 20 -4.07 -6.60 -13.35
C PRO A 20 -3.65 -8.08 -13.41
N LYS A 21 -2.40 -8.38 -13.05
CA LYS A 21 -1.83 -9.73 -13.06
C LYS A 21 -1.70 -10.36 -11.68
N GLY A 22 -1.97 -9.62 -10.60
CA GLY A 22 -1.82 -10.11 -9.22
C GLY A 22 -0.37 -10.43 -8.82
N ASN A 23 0.60 -9.82 -9.50
CA ASN A 23 2.03 -10.15 -9.37
C ASN A 23 2.79 -9.16 -8.48
N ASN A 24 2.13 -8.10 -7.99
CA ASN A 24 2.81 -7.15 -7.13
C ASN A 24 3.17 -7.81 -5.79
N PRO A 25 4.43 -7.69 -5.36
CA PRO A 25 4.92 -8.44 -4.22
C PRO A 25 4.26 -7.93 -2.92
N ARG A 26 4.01 -8.86 -1.99
CA ARG A 26 3.21 -8.58 -0.80
C ARG A 26 3.82 -7.50 0.10
N ASN A 27 5.14 -7.41 0.14
CA ASN A 27 5.91 -6.46 0.93
C ASN A 27 5.61 -4.98 0.62
N LEU A 28 4.98 -4.67 -0.52
CA LEU A 28 4.62 -3.30 -0.90
C LEU A 28 3.42 -2.72 -0.14
N CYS A 29 2.63 -3.55 0.54
CA CYS A 29 1.52 -3.11 1.39
C CYS A 29 1.74 -3.43 2.88
N GLU A 30 2.86 -4.04 3.25
CA GLU A 30 3.06 -4.56 4.61
C GLU A 30 3.34 -3.47 5.64
N ALA A 31 3.76 -2.28 5.22
CA ALA A 31 3.87 -1.12 6.10
C ALA A 31 2.62 -0.22 6.08
N CYS A 32 1.56 -0.57 5.33
CA CYS A 32 0.31 0.19 5.32
C CYS A 32 -0.54 -0.13 6.55
N ILE A 33 -1.28 0.85 7.05
CA ILE A 33 -2.05 0.75 8.31
C ILE A 33 -3.54 1.03 8.13
N GLY A 34 -3.98 1.50 6.97
CA GLY A 34 -5.39 1.75 6.69
C GLY A 34 -5.96 2.89 7.53
N ASP A 35 -7.27 2.85 7.75
CA ASP A 35 -8.02 3.82 8.55
C ASP A 35 -7.98 3.50 10.06
N GLU A 36 -8.69 4.30 10.86
CA GLU A 36 -8.79 4.12 12.33
C GLU A 36 -9.44 2.80 12.77
N ASN A 37 -10.05 2.06 11.83
CA ASN A 37 -10.68 0.75 12.08
C ASN A 37 -9.87 -0.39 11.46
N ASP A 38 -8.60 -0.15 11.10
CA ASP A 38 -7.73 -1.10 10.38
C ASP A 38 -8.35 -1.61 9.07
N ARG A 39 -9.18 -0.78 8.42
CA ARG A 39 -9.77 -1.07 7.09
C ARG A 39 -9.10 -0.22 6.03
N HIS A 40 -9.33 -0.55 4.76
CA HIS A 40 -8.75 0.18 3.62
C HIS A 40 -7.21 0.21 3.62
N ILE A 41 -6.58 -0.82 4.21
CA ILE A 41 -5.13 -1.00 4.20
C ILE A 41 -4.65 -1.08 2.75
N CYS A 42 -3.71 -0.21 2.39
CA CYS A 42 -3.13 -0.11 1.06
C CYS A 42 -4.13 0.31 -0.04
N ALA A 43 -5.27 0.91 0.34
CA ALA A 43 -6.24 1.38 -0.65
C ALA A 43 -5.76 2.68 -1.34
N ASN A 44 -6.06 2.83 -2.62
CA ASN A 44 -5.78 4.06 -3.39
C ASN A 44 -6.75 5.20 -3.04
N ASN A 45 -6.86 5.54 -1.75
CA ASN A 45 -7.69 6.66 -1.31
C ASN A 45 -7.22 7.20 0.05
N PRO A 46 -7.67 8.41 0.44
CA PRO A 46 -7.27 9.06 1.69
C PRO A 46 -7.70 8.34 2.98
N ARG A 47 -8.40 7.20 2.91
CA ARG A 47 -8.67 6.38 4.10
C ARG A 47 -7.42 5.62 4.54
N GLU A 48 -6.50 5.32 3.63
CA GLU A 48 -5.16 4.88 4.00
C GLU A 48 -4.39 6.09 4.56
N ARG A 49 -3.94 6.00 5.80
CA ARG A 49 -3.24 7.10 6.47
C ARG A 49 -1.89 7.42 5.84
N HIS A 50 -1.27 6.44 5.19
CA HIS A 50 -0.06 6.63 4.39
C HIS A 50 -0.33 6.99 2.92
N PHE A 51 -1.55 7.44 2.61
CA PHE A 51 -1.93 7.89 1.27
C PHE A 51 -1.39 9.28 0.91
N GLY A 52 -0.77 9.38 -0.25
CA GLY A 52 -0.22 10.63 -0.79
C GLY A 52 1.08 11.08 -0.11
N GLU A 53 1.67 12.18 -0.60
CA GLU A 53 2.98 12.65 -0.10
C GLU A 53 2.96 13.02 1.38
N ALA A 54 1.84 13.56 1.88
CA ALA A 54 1.68 13.92 3.28
C ALA A 54 1.63 12.69 4.22
N GLY A 55 1.16 11.55 3.72
CA GLY A 55 1.11 10.29 4.48
C GLY A 55 2.41 9.47 4.38
N ALA A 56 3.23 9.73 3.36
CA ALA A 56 4.49 9.03 3.12
C ALA A 56 5.71 9.66 3.83
N LEU A 57 5.54 10.81 4.50
CA LEU A 57 6.55 11.58 5.23
C LEU A 57 6.80 11.06 6.65
#